data_AF-A0AB73N483-F1
#
_entry.id   AF-A0AB73N483-F1
#
_cell.length_a   1.000
_cell.length_b   1.000
_cell.length_c   1.000
_cell.angle_alpha   90.00
_cell.angle_beta   90.00
_cell.angle_gamma   90.00
#
_symmetry.space_group_name_H-M   'P 1'
#
loop_
_entity.id
_entity.type
_entity.pdbx_description
1 polymer ?
#
loop_
_entity_poly.entity_id
_entity_poly.type
_entity_poly.pdbx_seq_one_letter_code
_entity_poly.pdbx_strand_id
1 'polypeptide(L)'
;MKKEKLKRFLDQDNVVGYVFASPFILGFLLITVIPMILSLYYSFTDYRLGNPVSWIGLDNYIKMLSDARFLNSIRVTFLYVFASVPVKLIFGLLIAYLLTRNIKGTTFFRSLYYVPSLIGGSISIALVWRELFSKNGLVNIFLERLGAPALSWFSDQKLVMIPLVLMSA
;
A
#
# COMPACT_ATOMS: atom_id res chain seq x y z
N MET A 1 -35.92 -16.03 36.61
CA MET A 1 -35.59 -16.86 35.41
C MET A 1 -34.71 -16.18 34.35
N LYS A 2 -35.06 -15.02 33.75
CA LYS A 2 -34.19 -14.39 32.69
C LYS A 2 -32.82 -13.92 33.19
N LYS A 3 -32.74 -13.37 34.41
CA LYS A 3 -31.49 -12.84 35.01
C LYS A 3 -30.44 -13.93 35.29
N GLU A 4 -30.87 -15.14 35.68
CA GLU A 4 -29.95 -16.26 35.94
C GLU A 4 -29.36 -16.86 34.66
N LYS A 5 -30.15 -16.91 33.57
CA LYS A 5 -29.65 -17.34 32.25
C LYS A 5 -28.60 -16.39 31.71
N LEU A 6 -28.78 -15.08 31.87
CA LEU A 6 -27.81 -14.07 31.46
C LEU A 6 -26.50 -14.17 32.27
N LYS A 7 -26.60 -14.40 33.58
CA LYS A 7 -25.43 -14.62 34.45
C LYS A 7 -24.63 -15.84 34.04
N ARG A 8 -25.28 -16.98 33.78
CA ARG A 8 -24.63 -18.21 33.29
C ARG A 8 -23.99 -18.09 31.91
N PHE A 9 -24.53 -17.22 31.05
CA PHE A 9 -23.93 -16.94 29.73
C PHE A 9 -22.68 -16.06 29.88
N LEU A 10 -22.74 -15.02 30.71
CA LEU A 10 -21.60 -14.13 31.00
C LEU A 10 -20.45 -14.81 31.76
N ASP A 11 -20.74 -15.88 32.52
CA ASP A 11 -19.74 -16.70 33.24
C ASP A 11 -19.01 -17.72 32.36
N GLN A 12 -19.32 -17.78 31.06
CA GLN A 12 -18.54 -18.61 30.12
C GLN A 12 -17.30 -17.85 29.67
N ASP A 13 -16.13 -18.48 29.80
CA ASP A 13 -14.81 -17.90 29.45
C ASP A 13 -14.77 -17.27 28.04
N ASN A 14 -15.56 -17.81 27.10
CA ASN A 14 -15.65 -17.31 25.73
C ASN A 14 -16.34 -15.94 25.60
N VAL A 15 -17.27 -15.61 26.51
CA VAL A 15 -18.05 -14.37 26.43
C VAL A 15 -17.19 -13.16 26.78
N VAL A 16 -16.24 -13.33 27.69
CA VAL A 16 -15.22 -12.31 27.97
C VAL A 16 -14.44 -11.99 26.70
N GLY A 17 -13.94 -13.00 25.98
CA GLY A 17 -13.22 -12.82 24.71
C GLY A 17 -14.02 -12.05 23.66
N TYR A 18 -15.31 -12.39 23.47
CA TYR A 18 -16.17 -11.67 22.52
C TYR A 18 -16.44 -10.23 22.92
N VAL A 19 -16.62 -9.94 24.22
CA VAL A 19 -16.83 -8.57 24.69
C VAL A 19 -15.59 -7.70 24.46
N PHE A 20 -14.39 -8.21 24.76
CA PHE A 20 -13.14 -7.49 24.50
C PHE A 20 -12.83 -7.32 23.01
N ALA A 21 -13.20 -8.31 22.18
CA ALA A 21 -13.07 -8.19 20.73
C ALA A 21 -14.15 -7.31 20.09
N SER A 22 -15.30 -7.12 20.76
CA SER A 22 -16.47 -6.45 20.18
C SER A 22 -16.22 -5.03 19.65
N PRO A 23 -15.42 -4.14 20.29
CA PRO A 23 -15.18 -2.80 19.75
C PRO A 23 -14.39 -2.86 18.43
N PHE A 24 -13.42 -3.77 18.34
CA PHE A 24 -12.66 -3.99 17.11
C PHE A 24 -13.54 -4.59 16.01
N ILE A 25 -14.32 -5.63 16.33
CA ILE A 25 -15.21 -6.29 15.36
C ILE A 25 -16.24 -5.29 14.83
N LEU A 26 -16.86 -4.49 15.72
CA LEU A 26 -17.81 -3.46 15.32
C LEU A 26 -17.15 -2.40 14.43
N GLY A 27 -15.97 -1.92 14.80
CA GLY A 27 -15.21 -0.97 13.98
C GLY A 27 -14.90 -1.53 12.60
N PHE A 28 -14.38 -2.76 12.53
CA PHE A 28 -14.09 -3.46 11.27
C PHE A 28 -15.33 -3.62 10.40
N LEU A 29 -16.45 -4.06 10.98
CA LEU A 29 -17.70 -4.24 10.24
C LEU A 29 -18.23 -2.91 9.70
N LEU A 30 -18.32 -1.88 10.54
CA LEU A 30 -18.93 -0.61 10.19
C LEU A 30 -18.07 0.22 9.22
N ILE A 31 -16.75 0.22 9.41
CA ILE A 31 -15.82 1.11 8.70
C ILE A 31 -15.19 0.41 7.49
N THR A 32 -15.04 -0.91 7.52
CA THR A 32 -14.40 -1.66 6.42
C THR A 32 -15.43 -2.46 5.62
N VAL A 33 -16.19 -3.34 6.28
CA VAL A 33 -17.05 -4.30 5.56
C VAL A 33 -18.25 -3.61 4.92
N ILE A 34 -18.95 -2.73 5.64
CA ILE A 34 -20.11 -2.03 5.11
C ILE A 34 -19.74 -1.17 3.88
N PRO A 35 -18.72 -0.28 3.93
CA PRO A 35 -18.34 0.49 2.75
C PRO A 35 -17.83 -0.37 1.59
N MET A 36 -17.20 -1.52 1.87
CA MET A 36 -16.79 -2.47 0.84
C MET A 36 -18.00 -3.09 0.13
N ILE A 37 -19.00 -3.55 0.87
CA ILE A 37 -20.23 -4.11 0.30
C ILE A 37 -20.99 -3.04 -0.49
N LEU A 38 -21.08 -1.80 0.03
CA LEU A 38 -21.70 -0.70 -0.69
C LEU A 38 -20.94 -0.35 -1.97
N SER A 39 -19.61 -0.32 -1.93
CA SER A 39 -18.77 -0.09 -3.13
C SER A 39 -18.98 -1.19 -4.16
N LEU A 40 -19.10 -2.44 -3.72
CA LEU A 40 -19.42 -3.58 -4.58
C LEU A 40 -20.84 -3.48 -5.14
N TYR A 41 -21.83 -3.05 -4.36
CA TYR A 41 -23.18 -2.82 -4.88
C TYR A 41 -23.18 -1.71 -5.95
N TYR A 42 -22.50 -0.59 -5.67
CA TYR A 42 -22.44 0.53 -6.59
C TYR A 42 -21.67 0.22 -7.88
N SER A 43 -20.73 -0.73 -7.89
CA SER A 43 -20.03 -1.12 -9.11
C SER A 43 -20.94 -1.78 -10.15
N PHE A 44 -22.12 -2.28 -9.75
CA PHE A 44 -23.16 -2.78 -10.67
C PHE A 44 -24.21 -1.73 -11.05
N THR A 45 -24.02 -0.47 -10.63
CA THR A 45 -24.94 0.64 -10.88
C THR A 45 -24.28 1.78 -11.66
N ASP A 46 -25.06 2.57 -12.40
CA ASP A 46 -24.63 3.88 -12.88
C ASP A 46 -24.86 4.88 -11.74
N TYR A 47 -23.84 4.99 -10.89
CA TYR A 47 -23.82 5.93 -9.77
C TYR A 47 -23.14 7.23 -10.21
N ARG A 48 -23.93 8.31 -10.36
CA ARG A 48 -23.42 9.66 -10.62
C ARG A 48 -23.93 10.59 -9.53
N LEU A 49 -23.03 11.39 -8.97
CA LEU A 49 -23.38 12.34 -7.92
C LEU A 49 -24.48 13.29 -8.45
N GLY A 50 -25.63 13.31 -7.79
CA GLY A 50 -26.79 14.12 -8.17
C GLY A 50 -27.79 13.48 -9.16
N ASN A 51 -27.58 12.25 -9.61
CA ASN A 51 -28.53 11.51 -10.45
C ASN A 51 -29.13 10.30 -9.69
N PRO A 52 -30.34 9.84 -10.06
CA PRO A 52 -30.90 8.61 -9.50
C PRO A 52 -30.01 7.41 -9.87
N VAL A 53 -29.74 6.56 -8.88
CA VAL A 53 -28.95 5.34 -9.07
C VAL A 53 -29.73 4.37 -9.95
N SER A 54 -29.15 3.94 -11.07
CA SER A 54 -29.74 2.94 -11.95
C SER A 54 -28.92 1.67 -11.95
N TRP A 55 -29.57 0.51 -11.87
CA TRP A 55 -28.91 -0.78 -11.94
C TRP A 55 -28.56 -1.12 -13.39
N ILE A 56 -27.28 -1.33 -13.69
CA ILE A 56 -26.77 -1.60 -15.04
C ILE A 56 -26.05 -2.96 -15.13
N GLY A 57 -26.11 -3.77 -14.06
CA GLY A 57 -25.51 -5.10 -14.04
C GLY A 57 -24.00 -5.07 -14.28
N LEU A 58 -23.52 -5.81 -15.28
CA LEU A 58 -22.09 -6.00 -15.54
C LEU A 58 -21.48 -5.00 -16.53
N ASP A 59 -22.26 -4.03 -17.01
CA ASP A 59 -21.82 -3.10 -18.06
C ASP A 59 -20.55 -2.33 -17.70
N ASN A 60 -20.40 -1.94 -16.43
CA ASN A 60 -19.18 -1.27 -15.94
C ASN A 60 -17.93 -2.14 -16.12
N TYR A 61 -18.04 -3.44 -15.86
CA TYR A 61 -16.93 -4.38 -16.00
C TYR A 61 -16.58 -4.63 -17.47
N ILE A 62 -17.59 -4.77 -18.34
CA ILE A 62 -17.37 -4.95 -19.79
C ILE A 62 -16.67 -3.72 -20.38
N LYS A 63 -17.14 -2.50 -20.04
CA LYS A 63 -16.52 -1.24 -20.46
C LYS A 63 -15.08 -1.14 -19.96
N MET A 64 -14.84 -1.49 -18.70
CA MET A 64 -13.51 -1.45 -18.08
C MET A 64 -12.53 -2.41 -18.76
N LEU A 65 -12.94 -3.65 -19.03
CA LEU A 65 -12.10 -4.66 -19.69
C LEU A 65 -11.83 -4.33 -21.16
N SER A 66 -12.69 -3.53 -21.79
CA SER A 66 -12.51 -3.06 -23.17
C SER A 66 -11.68 -1.77 -23.27
N ASP A 67 -11.39 -1.10 -22.15
CA ASP A 67 -10.58 0.13 -22.13
C ASP A 67 -9.08 -0.22 -22.18
N ALA A 68 -8.41 0.16 -23.27
CA ALA A 68 -6.98 -0.04 -23.46
C ALA A 68 -6.12 0.57 -22.34
N ARG A 69 -6.57 1.67 -21.72
CA ARG A 69 -5.87 2.30 -20.60
C ARG A 69 -5.94 1.44 -19.34
N PHE A 70 -7.08 0.82 -19.08
CA PHE A 70 -7.23 -0.09 -17.94
C PHE A 70 -6.32 -1.31 -18.08
N LEU A 71 -6.32 -1.94 -19.26
CA LEU A 71 -5.45 -3.09 -19.54
C LEU A 71 -3.96 -2.72 -19.45
N ASN A 72 -3.59 -1.53 -19.93
CA ASN A 72 -2.22 -1.03 -19.80
C ASN A 72 -1.85 -0.79 -18.33
N SER A 73 -2.73 -0.19 -17.52
CA SER A 73 -2.51 0.00 -16.09
C SER A 73 -2.30 -1.32 -15.36
N ILE A 74 -3.14 -2.33 -15.64
CA ILE A 74 -2.96 -3.69 -15.11
C ILE A 74 -1.56 -4.21 -15.44
N ARG A 75 -1.14 -4.11 -16.70
CA ARG A 75 0.17 -4.60 -17.15
C ARG A 75 1.32 -3.92 -16.43
N VAL A 76 1.26 -2.60 -16.29
CA VAL A 76 2.29 -1.81 -15.58
C VAL A 76 2.31 -2.18 -14.09
N THR A 77 1.16 -2.32 -13.44
CA THR A 77 1.07 -2.75 -12.04
C THR A 77 1.64 -4.15 -11.84
N PHE A 78 1.31 -5.10 -12.71
CA PHE A 78 1.91 -6.45 -12.64
C PHE A 78 3.42 -6.41 -12.80
N LEU A 79 3.93 -5.68 -13.80
CA LEU A 79 5.37 -5.54 -14.02
C LEU A 79 6.07 -4.91 -12.80
N TYR A 80 5.45 -3.88 -12.22
CA TYR A 80 5.92 -3.23 -11.00
C TYR A 80 5.95 -4.20 -9.81
N VAL A 81 4.90 -4.99 -9.57
CA VAL A 81 4.84 -5.96 -8.46
C VAL A 81 5.88 -7.07 -8.66
N PHE A 82 5.94 -7.65 -9.85
CA PHE A 82 6.90 -8.73 -10.16
C PHE A 82 8.36 -8.27 -10.08
N ALA A 83 8.66 -7.00 -10.39
CA ALA A 83 9.99 -6.46 -10.22
C ALA A 83 10.28 -6.07 -8.76
N SER A 84 9.36 -5.37 -8.10
CA SER A 84 9.59 -4.80 -6.77
C SER A 84 9.62 -5.84 -5.67
N VAL A 85 8.73 -6.84 -5.69
CA VAL A 85 8.60 -7.81 -4.59
C VAL A 85 9.86 -8.67 -4.42
N PRO A 86 10.42 -9.31 -5.48
CA PRO A 86 11.66 -10.07 -5.33
C PRO A 86 12.84 -9.22 -4.88
N VAL A 87 12.99 -8.01 -5.43
CA VAL A 87 14.06 -7.07 -5.03
C VAL A 87 13.94 -6.74 -3.54
N LYS A 88 12.74 -6.38 -3.05
CA LYS A 88 12.50 -6.11 -1.63
C LYS A 88 12.80 -7.31 -0.74
N LEU A 89 12.40 -8.51 -1.16
CA LEU A 89 12.67 -9.74 -0.41
C LEU A 89 14.17 -10.06 -0.37
N ILE A 90 14.88 -9.97 -1.49
CA ILE A 90 16.33 -10.22 -1.56
C ILE A 90 17.07 -9.22 -0.68
N PHE A 91 16.79 -7.92 -0.82
CA PHE A 91 17.44 -6.89 0.00
C PHE A 91 17.08 -7.02 1.48
N GLY A 92 15.81 -7.24 1.81
CA GLY A 92 15.36 -7.44 3.18
C GLY A 92 16.02 -8.65 3.84
N LEU A 93 16.12 -9.77 3.10
CA LEU A 93 16.79 -10.98 3.58
C LEU A 93 18.31 -10.77 3.72
N LEU A 94 18.94 -10.08 2.78
CA LEU A 94 20.37 -9.77 2.84
C LEU A 94 20.70 -8.90 4.06
N ILE A 95 19.90 -7.86 4.30
CA ILE A 95 20.05 -7.00 5.49
C ILE A 95 19.80 -7.81 6.77
N ALA A 96 18.74 -8.62 6.82
CA ALA A 96 18.44 -9.48 7.97
C ALA A 96 19.58 -10.46 8.27
N TYR A 97 20.16 -11.08 7.24
CA TYR A 97 21.31 -11.98 7.36
C TYR A 97 22.54 -11.24 7.92
N LEU A 98 22.85 -10.05 7.40
CA LEU A 98 23.96 -9.23 7.89
C LEU A 98 23.77 -8.82 9.35
N LEU A 99 22.55 -8.40 9.73
CA LEU A 99 22.20 -7.99 11.10
C LEU A 99 22.09 -9.13 12.11
N THR A 100 22.11 -10.38 11.63
CA THR A 100 22.12 -11.58 12.48
C THR A 100 23.54 -11.97 12.89
N ARG A 101 24.57 -11.58 12.12
CA ARG A 101 25.95 -11.77 12.54
C ARG A 101 26.25 -10.86 13.73
N ASN A 102 26.97 -11.39 14.72
CA ASN A 102 27.33 -10.66 15.94
C ASN A 102 28.48 -9.66 15.67
N ILE A 103 28.27 -8.76 14.71
CA ILE A 103 29.19 -7.69 14.34
C ILE A 103 29.05 -6.54 15.34
N LYS A 104 30.19 -5.98 15.76
CA LYS A 104 30.25 -4.79 16.62
C LYS A 104 29.51 -3.63 15.91
N GLY A 105 28.49 -3.05 16.57
CA GLY A 105 27.68 -1.95 16.02
C GLY A 105 26.29 -2.33 15.51
N THR A 106 25.85 -3.58 15.67
CA THR A 106 24.52 -4.08 15.26
C THR A 106 23.36 -3.22 15.77
N THR A 107 23.42 -2.70 17.01
CA THR A 107 22.38 -1.81 17.56
C THR A 107 22.27 -0.50 16.77
N PHE A 108 23.39 0.09 16.36
CA PHE A 108 23.40 1.32 15.56
C PHE A 108 22.82 1.09 14.16
N PHE A 109 23.23 0.01 13.50
CA PHE A 109 22.70 -0.36 12.17
C PHE A 109 21.20 -0.66 12.19
N ARG A 110 20.70 -1.35 13.23
CA ARG A 110 19.25 -1.55 13.40
C ARG A 110 18.52 -0.22 13.50
N SER A 111 18.97 0.68 14.38
CA SER A 111 18.33 1.99 14.53
C SER A 111 18.30 2.77 13.21
N LEU A 112 19.41 2.84 12.47
CA LEU A 112 19.47 3.56 11.20
C LEU A 112 18.54 2.96 10.14
N TYR A 113 18.43 1.63 10.08
CA TYR A 113 17.52 0.94 9.17
C TYR A 113 16.04 1.17 9.52
N TYR A 114 15.69 1.25 10.81
CA TYR A 114 14.30 1.47 11.24
C TYR A 114 13.87 2.94 11.12
N VAL A 115 14.78 3.91 11.17
CA VAL A 115 14.45 5.35 11.12
C VAL A 115 13.56 5.72 9.91
N PRO A 116 13.87 5.32 8.66
CA PRO A 116 13.00 5.61 7.52
C PRO A 116 11.60 5.02 7.67
N SER A 117 11.45 3.82 8.23
CA SER A 117 10.15 3.17 8.43
C SER A 117 9.25 3.91 9.42
N LEU A 118 9.82 4.60 10.41
CA LEU A 118 9.09 5.41 11.39
C LEU A 118 8.51 6.69 10.78
N ILE A 119 9.14 7.20 9.72
CA ILE A 119 8.75 8.46 9.07
C ILE A 119 7.97 8.19 7.76
N GLY A 120 8.08 6.96 7.22
CA GLY A 120 7.64 6.45 5.90
C GLY A 120 6.22 6.81 5.44
N GLY A 121 5.30 7.03 6.38
CA GLY A 121 3.91 7.40 6.06
C GLY A 121 3.66 8.88 5.79
N SER A 122 4.67 9.75 5.96
CA SER A 122 4.49 11.21 5.84
C SER A 122 4.63 11.71 4.39
N ILE A 123 3.78 12.67 4.03
CA ILE A 123 3.83 13.41 2.75
C ILE A 123 5.24 14.00 2.51
N SER A 124 5.96 14.33 3.58
CA SER A 124 7.32 14.86 3.56
C SER A 124 8.30 13.97 2.80
N ILE A 125 8.21 12.64 2.93
CA ILE A 125 9.12 11.72 2.23
C ILE A 125 8.83 11.70 0.73
N ALA A 126 7.56 11.73 0.32
CA ALA A 126 7.21 11.80 -1.08
C ALA A 126 7.78 13.07 -1.74
N LEU A 127 7.78 14.20 -1.02
CA LEU A 127 8.39 15.45 -1.49
C LEU A 127 9.92 15.36 -1.58
N VAL A 128 10.58 14.76 -0.58
CA VAL A 128 12.04 14.54 -0.62
C VAL A 128 12.43 13.68 -1.83
N TRP A 129 11.73 12.57 -2.06
CA TRP A 129 11.96 11.72 -3.23
C TRP A 129 11.69 12.44 -4.54
N ARG A 130 10.62 13.24 -4.61
CA ARG A 130 10.33 14.07 -5.78
C ARG A 130 11.48 15.03 -6.09
N GLU A 131 12.06 15.68 -5.07
CA GLU A 131 13.18 16.59 -5.30
C GLU A 131 14.50 15.88 -5.61
N LEU A 132 14.75 14.71 -5.01
CA LEU A 132 15.93 13.90 -5.31
C LEU A 132 15.97 13.44 -6.77
N PHE A 133 14.81 13.06 -7.32
CA PHE A 133 14.63 12.59 -8.70
C PHE A 133 14.10 13.67 -9.65
N SER A 134 14.07 14.93 -9.20
CA SER A 134 13.72 16.05 -10.08
C SER A 134 14.78 16.22 -11.17
N LYS A 135 14.47 17.00 -12.22
CA LYS A 135 15.41 17.25 -13.32
C LYS A 135 16.75 17.80 -12.82
N ASN A 136 16.73 18.64 -11.78
CA ASN A 136 17.90 19.22 -11.13
C ASN A 136 18.23 18.54 -9.78
N GLY A 137 17.69 17.34 -9.56
CA GLY A 137 17.82 16.61 -8.32
C GLY A 137 19.21 16.01 -8.15
N LEU A 138 19.53 15.65 -6.90
CA LEU A 138 20.83 15.07 -6.55
C LEU A 138 21.18 13.85 -7.42
N VAL A 139 20.19 13.03 -7.78
CA VAL A 139 20.40 11.84 -8.61
C VAL A 139 20.93 12.21 -10.00
N ASN A 140 20.37 13.23 -10.64
CA ASN A 140 20.83 13.69 -11.95
C ASN A 140 22.20 14.38 -11.87
N ILE A 141 22.45 15.15 -10.81
CA ILE A 141 23.77 15.77 -10.59
C ILE A 141 24.87 14.69 -10.48
N PHE A 142 24.58 13.58 -9.80
CA PHE A 142 25.51 12.44 -9.72
C PHE A 142 25.67 11.73 -11.08
N LEU A 143 24.60 11.55 -11.85
CA LEU A 143 24.67 10.96 -13.19
C LEU A 143 25.47 11.83 -14.16
N GLU A 144 25.28 13.14 -14.15
CA GLU A 144 26.03 14.09 -14.98
C GLU A 144 27.53 14.06 -14.65
N ARG A 145 27.88 13.93 -13.37
CA ARG A 145 29.29 13.75 -12.94
C ARG A 145 29.91 12.44 -13.45
N LEU A 146 29.09 11.42 -13.69
CA LEU A 146 29.50 10.15 -14.30
C LEU A 146 29.43 10.17 -15.84
N GLY A 147 29.11 11.32 -16.45
CA GLY A 147 29.07 11.51 -17.90
C GLY A 147 27.74 11.10 -18.56
N ALA A 148 26.70 10.79 -17.79
CA ALA A 148 25.37 10.46 -18.31
C ALA A 148 24.48 11.72 -18.39
N PRO A 149 23.61 11.85 -19.42
CA PRO A 149 22.70 12.99 -19.53
C PRO A 149 21.64 12.96 -18.42
N ALA A 150 21.21 14.13 -17.94
CA ALA A 150 20.12 14.23 -16.98
C ALA A 150 18.84 13.57 -17.50
N LEU A 151 18.32 12.61 -16.73
CA LEU A 151 17.11 11.87 -17.08
C LEU A 151 15.88 12.52 -16.47
N SER A 152 14.78 12.56 -17.21
CA SER A 152 13.49 13.03 -16.69
C SER A 152 12.70 11.88 -16.10
N TRP A 153 13.11 11.45 -14.90
CA TRP A 153 12.62 10.24 -14.22
C TRP A 153 11.10 10.14 -14.09
N PHE A 154 10.41 11.25 -13.84
CA PHE A 154 8.95 11.28 -13.70
C PHE A 154 8.20 11.54 -15.01
N SER A 155 8.90 12.03 -16.05
CA SER A 155 8.28 12.40 -17.32
C SER A 155 8.42 11.31 -18.39
N ASP A 156 9.41 10.43 -18.26
CA ASP A 156 9.62 9.30 -19.17
C ASP A 156 8.93 8.03 -18.64
N GLN A 157 7.93 7.57 -19.40
CA GLN A 157 7.14 6.37 -19.09
C GLN A 157 7.98 5.11 -18.85
N LYS A 158 9.17 5.00 -19.47
CA LYS A 158 10.06 3.84 -19.27
C LYS A 158 10.89 3.95 -18.00
N LEU A 159 11.25 5.17 -17.60
CA LEU A 159 12.13 5.42 -16.46
C LEU A 159 11.38 5.56 -15.14
N VAL A 160 10.11 5.96 -15.17
CA VAL A 160 9.22 6.15 -14.00
C VAL A 160 9.17 4.93 -13.08
N MET A 161 9.31 3.71 -13.62
CA MET A 161 9.20 2.51 -12.81
C MET A 161 10.36 2.36 -11.80
N ILE A 162 11.55 2.87 -12.13
CA ILE A 162 12.73 2.81 -11.25
C ILE A 162 12.52 3.60 -9.94
N PRO A 163 12.22 4.91 -9.96
CA PRO A 163 11.96 5.66 -8.73
C PRO A 163 10.72 5.15 -8.00
N LEU A 164 9.68 4.65 -8.69
CA LEU A 164 8.51 4.08 -8.02
C LEU A 164 8.84 2.81 -7.22
N VAL A 165 9.65 1.91 -7.79
CA VAL A 165 10.11 0.70 -7.08
C VAL A 165 10.95 1.10 -5.86
N LEU A 166 11.87 2.05 -6.02
CA LEU A 166 12.73 2.54 -4.93
C LEU A 166 11.96 3.26 -3.82
N MET A 167 10.97 4.11 -4.15
CA MET A 167 10.13 4.83 -3.18
C MET A 167 9.27 3.90 -2.34
N SER A 168 8.91 2.75 -2.90
CA SER A 168 8.03 1.79 -2.23
C SER A 168 8.76 0.80 -1.33
N ALA A 169 10.10 0.77 -1.40
CA ALA A 169 10.97 -0.07 -0.59
C ALA A 169 11.33 0.66 0.70
#